data_AF-A0A662BTR1-F1
#
_entry.id   AF-A0A662BTR1-F1
#
_cell.length_a   1.000
_cell.length_b   1.000
_cell.length_c   1.000
_cell.angle_alpha   90.00
_cell.angle_beta   90.00
_cell.angle_gamma   90.00
#
_symmetry.space_group_name_H-M   'P 1'
#
loop_
_entity.id
_entity.type
_entity.pdbx_description
1 polymer ?
#
loop_
_entity_poly.entity_id
_entity_poly.type
_entity_poly.pdbx_seq_one_letter_code
_entity_poly.pdbx_strand_id
1 'polypeptide(L)' 'MKILITGVGGPTPRSFAIALKKYSKYAKYQLIATDINPLSIGLYQNDLFEKSYIIPKAKDPRY' A
#
# COMPACT_ATOMS: atom_id res chain seq x y z
N MET A 1 7.16 2.74 -12.77
CA MET A 1 7.67 1.70 -11.83
C MET A 1 6.53 1.25 -10.94
N LYS A 2 6.40 -0.04 -10.65
CA LYS A 2 5.34 -0.60 -9.78
C LYS A 2 5.92 -0.96 -8.41
N ILE A 3 5.27 -0.54 -7.34
CA ILE A 3 5.69 -0.83 -5.96
C ILE A 3 4.50 -1.41 -5.20
N LEU A 4 4.71 -2.58 -4.60
CA LEU A 4 3.80 -3.17 -3.64
C LEU A 4 4.18 -2.71 -2.23
N ILE A 5 3.23 -2.13 -1.50
CA ILE A 5 3.41 -1.65 -0.13
C ILE A 5 2.48 -2.47 0.77
N THR A 6 3.07 -3.21 1.71
CA THR A 6 2.35 -4.10 2.63
C THR A 6 2.15 -3.43 4.00
N GLY A 7 1.10 -3.81 4.72
CA GLY A 7 0.82 -3.30 6.08
C GLY A 7 0.33 -1.84 6.08
N VAL A 8 -0.43 -1.45 5.05
CA VAL A 8 -0.83 -0.05 4.80
C VAL A 8 -1.76 0.57 5.86
N GLY A 9 -2.18 -0.18 6.88
CA GLY A 9 -2.80 0.38 8.07
C GLY A 9 -1.86 1.30 8.86
N GLY A 10 -0.55 1.03 8.84
CA GLY A 10 0.45 1.82 9.56
C GLY A 10 0.68 3.22 8.98
N PRO A 11 1.17 4.19 9.78
CA PRO A 11 1.55 5.50 9.28
C PRO A 11 2.78 5.44 8.36
N THR A 12 3.76 4.58 8.64
CA THR A 12 5.01 4.45 7.88
C THR A 12 4.81 4.13 6.39
N PRO A 13 4.10 3.05 6.00
CA PRO A 13 3.88 2.74 4.59
C PRO A 13 3.14 3.85 3.84
N ARG A 14 2.22 4.55 4.51
CA ARG A 14 1.48 5.69 3.94
C ARG A 14 2.38 6.91 3.77
N SER A 15 3.19 7.26 4.76
CA SER A 15 4.17 8.35 4.66
C SER A 15 5.17 8.11 3.53
N PHE A 16 5.62 6.86 3.33
CA PHE A 16 6.48 6.50 2.21
C PHE A 16 5.78 6.69 0.86
N ALA A 17 4.54 6.21 0.72
CA ALA A 17 3.73 6.41 -0.48
C ALA A 17 3.50 7.92 -0.78
N ILE A 18 3.23 8.72 0.25
CA ILE A 18 3.06 10.17 0.14
C ILE A 18 4.36 10.82 -0.33
N ALA A 19 5.50 10.45 0.26
CA ALA A 19 6.79 11.00 -0.10
C ALA A 19 7.16 10.71 -1.56
N LEU A 20 6.90 9.48 -2.03
CA LEU A 20 7.09 9.12 -3.43
C LEU A 20 6.21 9.95 -4.37
N LYS A 21 4.90 10.09 -4.08
CA LYS A 21 4.00 10.88 -4.93
C LYS A 21 4.32 12.37 -4.93
N LYS A 22 4.71 12.93 -3.78
CA LYS A 22 4.90 14.38 -3.63
C LYS A 22 6.29 14.86 -4.05
N TYR A 23 7.33 14.08 -3.76
CA TYR A 23 8.71 14.58 -3.84
C TYR A 23 9.56 13.86 -4.89
N SER A 24 9.24 12.62 -5.25
CA SER A 24 10.05 11.91 -6.22
C SER A 24 9.74 12.36 -7.65
N LYS A 25 10.79 12.80 -8.35
CA LYS A 25 10.78 13.10 -9.80
C LYS A 25 11.48 12.03 -10.64
N TYR A 26 11.99 10.98 -10.00
CA TYR A 26 12.80 9.96 -10.65
C TYR A 26 11.99 9.09 -11.63
N ALA A 27 10.75 8.75 -11.28
CA ALA A 27 9.90 7.92 -12.11
C ALA A 27 8.42 8.20 -11.82
N LYS A 28 7.55 7.76 -12.73
CA LYS A 28 6.12 7.62 -12.44
C LYS A 28 5.89 6.33 -11.65
N TYR A 29 5.31 6.44 -10.46
CA TYR A 29 5.07 5.32 -9.56
C TYR A 29 3.62 4.84 -9.65
N GLN A 30 3.45 3.53 -9.75
CA GLN A 30 2.19 2.84 -9.51
C GLN A 30 2.27 2.16 -8.15
N LEU A 31 1.51 2.66 -7.19
CA LEU A 31 1.55 2.18 -5.81
C LEU A 31 0.37 1.23 -5.57
N ILE A 32 0.67 0.02 -5.09
CA ILE A 32 -0.32 -1.01 -4.80
C ILE A 32 -0.27 -1.31 -3.30
N ALA A 33 -1.41 -1.28 -2.64
CA ALA A 33 -1.55 -1.51 -1.20
C ALA A 33 -1.94 -2.95 -0.87
N THR A 34 -1.40 -3.50 0.22
CA THR A 34 -1.96 -4.69 0.85
C THR A 34 -1.98 -4.59 2.37
N ASP A 35 -2.94 -5.25 2.98
CA ASP A 35 -3.01 -5.42 4.43
C ASP A 35 -3.77 -6.70 4.78
N ILE A 36 -3.48 -7.23 5.97
CA ILE A 36 -4.19 -8.38 6.52
C ILE A 36 -5.53 -7.98 7.18
N ASN A 37 -5.64 -6.73 7.60
CA ASN A 37 -6.82 -6.19 8.26
C ASN A 37 -7.68 -5.45 7.24
N PRO A 38 -8.91 -5.92 6.95
CA PRO A 38 -9.82 -5.22 6.04
C PRO A 38 -10.10 -3.77 6.45
N LEU A 39 -9.99 -3.44 7.74
CA LEU A 39 -10.26 -2.10 8.26
C LEU A 39 -9.05 -1.14 8.16
N SER A 40 -7.93 -1.58 7.60
CA SER A 40 -6.76 -0.74 7.42
C SER A 40 -7.04 0.40 6.45
N ILE A 41 -6.96 1.64 6.94
CA ILE A 41 -7.30 2.86 6.19
C ILE A 41 -6.61 2.92 4.81
N GLY A 42 -5.35 2.48 4.71
CA GLY A 42 -4.60 2.51 3.46
C GLY A 42 -5.21 1.67 2.33
N LEU A 43 -6.06 0.68 2.64
CA LEU A 43 -6.80 -0.09 1.63
C LEU A 43 -7.83 0.75 0.87
N TYR A 44 -8.26 1.87 1.45
CA TYR A 44 -9.33 2.72 0.92
C TYR A 44 -8.84 4.09 0.44
N GLN A 45 -7.52 4.35 0.49
CA GLN A 45 -6.93 5.62 0.05
C GLN A 45 -6.59 5.57 -1.45
N ASN A 46 -7.61 5.65 -2.30
CA ASN A 46 -7.47 5.61 -3.76
C ASN A 46 -6.62 6.76 -4.33
N ASP A 47 -6.56 7.90 -3.64
CA ASP A 47 -5.67 9.02 -4.00
C ASP A 47 -4.19 8.69 -3.77
N LEU A 48 -3.89 7.67 -2.96
CA LEU A 48 -2.54 7.25 -2.61
C LEU A 48 -2.13 5.97 -3.34
N PHE A 49 -3.01 4.99 -3.41
CA PHE A 49 -2.77 3.67 -4.01
C PHE A 49 -3.74 3.43 -5.18
N GLU A 50 -3.21 2.96 -6.31
CA GLU A 50 -4.00 2.70 -7.52
C GLU A 50 -4.85 1.43 -7.39
N LYS A 51 -4.37 0.45 -6.61
CA LYS A 51 -5.06 -0.79 -6.29
C LYS A 51 -4.77 -1.19 -4.86
N SER A 52 -5.71 -1.86 -4.23
CA SER A 52 -5.56 -2.43 -2.89
C SER A 52 -6.09 -3.85 -2.82
N TYR A 53 -5.46 -4.68 -2.00
CA TYR A 53 -5.87 -6.08 -1.82
C TYR A 53 -5.82 -6.47 -0.34
N ILE A 54 -6.84 -7.18 0.11
CA ILE A 54 -6.80 -7.90 1.38
C ILE A 54 -6.01 -9.18 1.16
N ILE A 55 -5.00 -9.41 1.99
CA ILE A 55 -4.17 -10.61 1.92
C ILE A 55 -4.44 -11.52 3.12
N PRO A 56 -4.23 -12.84 2.96
CA PRO A 56 -4.33 -13.76 4.09
C PRO A 56 -3.29 -13.45 5.18
N LYS A 57 -3.54 -13.94 6.40
CA LYS A 57 -2.55 -13.91 7.48
C LYS A 57 -1.40 -14.86 7.14
N ALA A 58 -0.19 -14.60 7.65
CA ALA A 58 1.00 -15.43 7.39
C ALA A 58 0.88 -16.92 7.79
N LYS A 59 -0.10 -17.28 8.63
CA LYS A 59 -0.37 -18.67 9.03
C LYS A 59 -1.50 -19.33 8.22
N ASP A 60 -2.16 -18.60 7.32
CA ASP A 60 -3.20 -19.14 6.45
C ASP A 60 -2.54 -19.98 5.34
N PRO A 61 -3.04 -21.18 5.02
CA PRO A 61 -2.49 -22.03 3.96
C PRO A 61 -2.46 -21.40 2.56
N ARG A 62 -3.20 -20.30 2.35
CA ARG A 62 -3.25 -19.56 1.07
C ARG A 62 -2.29 -18.38 1.02
N TYR A 63 -1.54 -18.12 2.10
CA TYR A 63 -0.46 -17.13 2.10
C TYR A 63 0.72 -17.62 1.27
#